data_AF-A0A180FVR9-F1
#
_entry.id   AF-A0A180FVR9-F1
#
_cell.length_a   1.000
_cell.length_b   1.000
_cell.length_c   1.000
_cell.angle_alpha   90.00
_cell.angle_beta   90.00
_cell.angle_gamma   90.00
#
_symmetry.space_group_name_H-M   'P 1'
#
loop_
_entity.id
_entity.type
_entity.pdbx_description
1 polymer ?
#
loop_
_entity_poly.entity_id
_entity_poly.type
_entity_poly.pdbx_seq_one_letter_code
_entity_poly.pdbx_strand_id
1 'polypeptide(L)'
;MTLPPDIEINTQLFRQSNFIEASISNVVEALRDGAILVPSFCFCFLLNFRTTFITLTAIPLSFVVTFLVLWAFGISINTMTLGGLAVAIGELVDDAIVDIENIFRRLRENRLSENPCPSLEVIYNASLEVRSSIVYATIIVALVFLPLFMLTG
;
A
#
# COMPACT_ATOMS: atom_id res chain seq x y z
N MET A 1 50.43 -21.68 4.38
CA MET A 1 51.18 -20.45 4.02
C MET A 1 50.67 -19.35 4.91
N THR A 2 51.42 -19.03 5.97
CA THR A 2 51.07 -18.01 6.98
C THR A 2 51.62 -16.66 6.53
N LEU A 3 50.82 -15.61 6.74
CA LEU A 3 51.13 -14.26 6.27
C LEU A 3 52.41 -13.68 6.92
N PRO A 4 53.18 -12.82 6.22
CA PRO A 4 54.28 -12.06 6.80
C PRO A 4 53.79 -11.14 7.94
N PRO A 5 54.62 -10.91 8.98
CA PRO A 5 54.21 -10.20 10.20
C PRO A 5 53.87 -8.71 10.03
N ASP A 6 54.20 -8.12 8.87
CA ASP A 6 53.97 -6.69 8.54
C ASP A 6 52.70 -6.44 7.72
N ILE A 7 51.87 -7.47 7.47
CA ILE A 7 50.67 -7.35 6.63
C ILE A 7 49.42 -7.62 7.48
N GLU A 8 48.70 -6.55 7.84
CA GLU A 8 47.34 -6.65 8.38
C GLU A 8 46.32 -6.70 7.24
N ILE A 9 45.78 -7.90 6.93
CA ILE A 9 44.65 -8.02 6.02
C ILE A 9 43.38 -7.60 6.77
N ASN A 10 42.94 -6.38 6.54
CA ASN A 10 41.67 -5.89 7.04
C ASN A 10 40.52 -6.45 6.17
N THR A 11 40.04 -7.65 6.51
CA THR A 11 38.94 -8.34 5.81
C THR A 11 37.58 -7.68 6.00
N GLN A 12 37.48 -6.58 6.76
CA GLN A 12 36.22 -5.91 7.10
C GLN A 12 35.81 -4.84 6.06
N LEU A 13 36.74 -4.37 5.22
CA LEU A 13 36.52 -3.21 4.35
C LEU A 13 35.61 -3.48 3.13
N PHE A 14 35.55 -4.72 2.63
CA PHE A 14 34.74 -5.10 1.46
C PHE A 14 34.14 -6.50 1.60
N ARG A 15 33.24 -6.70 2.57
CA ARG A 15 32.41 -7.91 2.61
C ARG A 15 31.01 -7.59 2.09
N GLN A 16 30.60 -8.30 1.04
CA GLN A 16 29.23 -8.25 0.53
C GLN A 16 28.21 -8.66 1.61
N SER A 17 28.62 -9.46 2.59
CA SER A 17 27.82 -9.77 3.79
C SER A 17 27.42 -8.50 4.54
N ASN A 18 28.33 -7.54 4.76
CA ASN A 18 28.03 -6.30 5.50
C ASN A 18 27.00 -5.46 4.73
N PHE A 19 27.06 -5.46 3.39
CA PHE A 19 26.08 -4.78 2.55
C PHE A 19 24.70 -5.45 2.58
N ILE A 20 24.66 -6.78 2.57
CA ILE A 20 23.42 -7.56 2.71
C ILE A 20 22.80 -7.31 4.10
N GLU A 21 23.60 -7.37 5.16
CA GLU A 21 23.15 -7.21 6.54
C GLU A 21 22.63 -5.78 6.79
N ALA A 22 23.31 -4.76 6.25
CA ALA A 22 22.82 -3.38 6.27
C ALA A 22 21.53 -3.20 5.45
N SER A 23 21.41 -3.85 4.28
CA SER A 23 20.19 -3.79 3.45
C SER A 23 19.00 -4.45 4.16
N ILE A 24 19.22 -5.60 4.80
CA ILE A 24 18.19 -6.28 5.61
C ILE A 24 17.78 -5.40 6.78
N SER A 25 18.74 -4.83 7.52
CA SER A 25 18.44 -3.93 8.63
C SER A 25 17.60 -2.73 8.19
N ASN A 26 17.97 -2.09 7.08
CA ASN A 26 17.20 -0.97 6.52
C ASN A 26 15.78 -1.37 6.12
N VAL A 27 15.61 -2.55 5.50
CA VAL A 27 14.28 -3.05 5.12
C VAL A 27 13.44 -3.36 6.36
N VAL A 28 14.03 -3.98 7.40
CA VAL A 28 13.33 -4.27 8.65
C VAL A 28 12.91 -2.98 9.36
N GLU A 29 13.79 -1.97 9.40
CA GLU A 29 13.47 -0.66 9.97
C GLU A 29 12.36 0.05 9.20
N ALA A 30 12.43 0.09 7.86
CA ALA A 30 11.38 0.65 7.02
C ALA A 30 10.04 -0.08 7.17
N LEU A 31 10.06 -1.41 7.27
CA LEU A 31 8.86 -2.22 7.51
C LEU A 31 8.26 -1.94 8.89
N ARG A 32 9.10 -1.80 9.93
CA ARG A 32 8.65 -1.43 11.28
C ARG A 32 7.99 -0.05 11.26
N ASP A 33 8.64 0.93 10.64
CA ASP A 33 8.14 2.30 10.59
C ASP A 33 6.83 2.37 9.80
N GLY A 34 6.73 1.66 8.67
CA GLY A 34 5.49 1.52 7.91
C GLY A 34 4.37 0.80 8.66
N ALA A 35 4.69 -0.28 9.37
CA ALA A 35 3.74 -1.04 10.19
C ALA A 35 3.18 -0.25 11.37
N ILE A 36 3.86 0.81 11.81
CA ILE A 36 3.38 1.72 12.86
C ILE A 36 2.64 2.91 12.24
N LEU A 37 3.20 3.55 11.21
CA LEU A 37 2.65 4.75 10.61
C LEU A 37 1.31 4.50 9.92
N VAL A 38 1.19 3.42 9.12
CA VAL A 38 -0.02 3.16 8.34
C VAL A 38 -1.24 2.89 9.23
N PRO A 39 -1.20 1.98 10.21
CA PRO A 39 -2.34 1.79 11.11
C PRO A 39 -2.62 3.01 11.97
N SER A 40 -1.59 3.78 12.37
CA SER A 40 -1.79 5.00 13.16
C SER A 40 -2.57 6.07 12.38
N PHE A 41 -2.22 6.31 11.11
CA PHE A 41 -2.97 7.22 10.24
C PHE A 41 -4.38 6.74 9.98
N CYS A 42 -4.56 5.46 9.62
CA CYS A 42 -5.89 4.89 9.44
C CYS A 42 -6.72 4.97 10.73
N PHE A 43 -6.14 4.67 11.90
CA PHE A 43 -6.84 4.74 13.18
C PHE A 43 -7.25 6.17 13.53
N CYS A 44 -6.38 7.16 13.32
CA CYS A 44 -6.69 8.58 13.56
C CYS A 44 -7.85 9.08 12.68
N PHE A 45 -7.95 8.62 11.44
CA PHE A 45 -9.06 8.99 10.54
C PHE A 45 -10.37 8.28 10.88
N LEU A 46 -10.31 6.97 11.11
CA LEU A 46 -11.51 6.13 11.25
C LEU A 46 -12.05 6.09 12.68
N LEU A 47 -11.20 6.33 13.69
CA LEU A 47 -11.49 6.28 15.14
C LEU A 47 -12.24 5.00 15.59
N ASN A 48 -12.14 3.92 14.80
CA ASN A 48 -12.82 2.67 15.04
C ASN A 48 -11.92 1.48 14.66
N PHE A 49 -11.52 0.71 15.66
CA PHE A 49 -10.58 -0.39 15.52
C PHE A 49 -11.03 -1.46 14.51
N ARG A 50 -12.32 -1.81 14.47
CA ARG A 50 -12.83 -2.83 13.54
C ARG A 50 -12.69 -2.37 12.10
N THR A 51 -13.02 -1.12 11.88
CA THR A 51 -13.01 -0.50 10.57
C THR A 51 -11.57 -0.33 10.06
N THR A 52 -10.66 0.14 10.92
CA THR A 52 -9.22 0.21 10.64
C THR A 52 -8.63 -1.14 10.27
N PHE A 53 -9.02 -2.23 10.96
CA PHE A 53 -8.52 -3.57 10.65
C PHE A 53 -8.96 -4.03 9.25
N ILE A 54 -10.21 -3.76 8.86
CA ILE A 54 -10.71 -4.07 7.51
C ILE A 54 -9.86 -3.35 6.46
N THR A 55 -9.66 -2.04 6.60
CA THR A 55 -8.79 -1.24 5.70
C THR A 55 -7.37 -1.81 5.64
N LEU A 56 -6.80 -2.15 6.79
CA LEU A 56 -5.42 -2.63 6.88
C LEU A 56 -5.24 -4.00 6.20
N THR A 57 -6.27 -4.84 6.16
CA THR A 57 -6.23 -6.11 5.41
C THR A 57 -6.43 -5.94 3.91
N ALA A 58 -7.11 -4.88 3.47
CA ALA A 58 -7.34 -4.61 2.06
C ALA A 58 -6.04 -4.23 1.33
N ILE A 59 -5.17 -3.44 1.98
CA ILE A 59 -3.91 -2.97 1.36
C ILE A 59 -2.98 -4.14 0.96
N PRO A 60 -2.63 -5.10 1.83
CA PRO A 60 -1.82 -6.26 1.45
C PRO A 60 -2.48 -7.13 0.37
N LEU A 61 -3.79 -7.30 0.43
CA LEU A 61 -4.51 -8.08 -0.57
C LEU A 61 -4.36 -7.47 -1.96
N SER A 62 -4.44 -6.14 -2.06
CA SER A 62 -4.22 -5.42 -3.31
C SER A 62 -2.80 -5.59 -3.85
N PHE A 63 -1.78 -5.58 -3.00
CA PHE A 63 -0.41 -5.90 -3.43
C PHE A 63 -0.28 -7.30 -4.01
N VAL A 64 -0.89 -8.30 -3.38
CA VAL A 64 -0.88 -9.68 -3.89
C VAL A 64 -1.48 -9.72 -5.29
N VAL A 65 -2.62 -9.05 -5.50
CA VAL A 65 -3.26 -8.96 -6.81
C VAL A 65 -2.34 -8.25 -7.82
N THR A 66 -1.73 -7.12 -7.44
CA THR A 66 -0.80 -6.38 -8.30
C THR A 66 0.40 -7.22 -8.73
N PHE A 67 1.04 -7.93 -7.80
CA PHE A 67 2.17 -8.81 -8.12
C PHE A 67 1.75 -10.01 -8.98
N LEU A 68 0.56 -10.57 -8.76
CA LEU A 68 0.01 -11.62 -9.62
C LEU A 68 -0.22 -11.13 -11.05
N VAL A 69 -0.73 -9.90 -11.21
CA VAL A 69 -0.91 -9.27 -12.53
C VAL A 69 0.45 -9.02 -13.19
N LEU A 70 1.41 -8.40 -12.49
CA LEU A 70 2.76 -8.17 -13.03
C LEU A 70 3.42 -9.47 -13.48
N TRP A 71 3.28 -10.54 -12.69
CA TRP A 71 3.77 -11.86 -13.02
C TRP A 71 3.08 -12.45 -14.25
N ALA A 72 1.76 -12.33 -14.36
CA ALA A 72 0.99 -12.81 -15.51
C ALA A 72 1.37 -12.08 -16.82
N PHE A 73 1.72 -10.80 -16.74
CA PHE A 73 2.18 -10.01 -17.90
C PHE A 73 3.70 -10.11 -18.14
N GLY A 74 4.45 -10.84 -17.31
CA GLY A 74 5.90 -10.97 -17.43
C GLY A 74 6.67 -9.66 -17.17
N ILE A 75 6.07 -8.70 -16.45
CA ILE A 75 6.68 -7.41 -16.15
C ILE A 75 7.62 -7.57 -14.94
N SER A 76 8.91 -7.25 -15.13
CA SER A 76 9.91 -7.30 -14.07
C SER A 76 9.79 -6.10 -13.11
N ILE A 77 10.10 -6.32 -11.84
CA ILE A 77 10.24 -5.23 -10.85
C ILE A 77 11.54 -4.47 -11.14
N ASN A 78 11.41 -3.26 -11.68
CA ASN A 78 12.48 -2.29 -11.89
C ASN A 78 12.13 -0.93 -11.24
N THR A 79 13.04 0.04 -11.30
CA THR A 79 12.85 1.37 -10.72
C THR A 79 11.62 2.11 -11.26
N MET A 80 11.27 1.93 -12.53
CA MET A 80 10.06 2.51 -13.13
C MET A 80 8.79 1.88 -12.53
N THR A 81 8.74 0.54 -12.43
CA THR A 81 7.59 -0.16 -11.82
C THR A 81 7.49 0.10 -10.32
N LEU A 82 8.61 0.20 -9.60
CA LEU A 82 8.63 0.57 -8.19
C LEU A 82 8.14 2.00 -7.98
N GLY A 83 8.49 2.92 -8.88
CA GLY A 83 7.94 4.27 -8.89
C GLY A 83 6.43 4.29 -9.10
N GLY A 84 5.92 3.51 -10.06
CA GLY A 84 4.49 3.35 -10.29
C GLY A 84 3.76 2.73 -9.10
N LEU A 85 4.33 1.69 -8.49
CA LEU A 85 3.81 1.05 -7.28
C LEU A 85 3.78 2.04 -6.10
N ALA A 86 4.80 2.87 -5.93
CA ALA A 86 4.84 3.87 -4.86
C ALA A 86 3.68 4.87 -4.97
N VAL A 87 3.33 5.30 -6.18
CA VAL A 87 2.17 6.18 -6.41
C VAL A 87 0.87 5.42 -6.19
N ALA A 88 0.75 4.22 -6.75
CA ALA A 88 -0.46 3.40 -6.63
C ALA A 88 -0.82 3.09 -5.18
N ILE A 89 0.16 2.96 -4.28
CA ILE A 89 -0.08 2.78 -2.85
C ILE A 89 -0.82 3.99 -2.25
N GLY A 90 -0.41 5.21 -2.60
CA GLY A 90 -1.04 6.42 -2.08
C GLY A 90 -2.50 6.54 -2.50
N GLU A 91 -2.77 6.30 -3.79
CA GLU A 91 -4.13 6.26 -4.34
C GLU A 91 -4.97 5.16 -3.68
N LEU A 92 -4.42 3.94 -3.55
CA LEU A 92 -5.12 2.80 -3.00
C LEU A 92 -5.53 2.98 -1.53
N VAL A 93 -4.65 3.61 -0.73
CA VAL A 93 -4.94 3.89 0.68
C VAL A 93 -6.05 4.94 0.79
N ASP A 94 -6.03 5.98 -0.05
CA ASP A 94 -7.07 7.01 -0.07
C ASP A 94 -8.43 6.42 -0.45
N ASP A 95 -8.49 5.65 -1.53
CA ASP A 95 -9.72 4.96 -1.98
C ASP A 95 -10.32 4.06 -0.88
N ALA A 96 -9.46 3.27 -0.21
CA ALA A 96 -9.88 2.37 0.85
C ALA A 96 -10.40 3.12 2.09
N ILE A 97 -9.84 4.29 2.41
CA ILE A 97 -10.30 5.11 3.53
C ILE A 97 -11.64 5.76 3.18
N VAL A 98 -11.77 6.36 1.98
CA VAL A 98 -12.99 7.05 1.55
C VAL A 98 -14.19 6.11 1.46
N ASP A 99 -14.03 4.91 0.89
CA ASP A 99 -15.12 3.92 0.79
C ASP A 99 -15.62 3.50 2.18
N ILE A 100 -14.69 3.19 3.07
CA ILE A 100 -15.00 2.71 4.40
C ILE A 100 -15.58 3.81 5.30
N GLU A 101 -15.10 5.05 5.20
CA GLU A 101 -15.68 6.20 5.88
C GLU A 101 -17.14 6.39 5.45
N ASN A 102 -17.41 6.31 4.15
CA ASN A 102 -18.77 6.46 3.62
C ASN A 102 -19.69 5.35 4.14
N ILE A 103 -19.25 4.09 4.10
CA ILE A 103 -19.98 2.94 4.66
C ILE A 103 -20.27 3.16 6.15
N PHE A 104 -19.26 3.57 6.92
CA PHE A 104 -19.42 3.78 8.35
C PHE A 104 -20.39 4.92 8.68
N ARG A 105 -20.30 6.04 7.93
CA ARG A 105 -21.24 7.16 8.01
C ARG A 105 -22.67 6.70 7.74
N ARG A 106 -22.89 5.94 6.65
CA ARG A 106 -24.22 5.43 6.27
C ARG A 106 -24.79 4.44 7.26
N LEU A 107 -23.96 3.55 7.81
CA LEU A 107 -24.37 2.63 8.88
C LEU A 107 -24.76 3.37 10.17
N ARG A 108 -24.06 4.46 10.50
CA ARG A 108 -24.40 5.29 11.66
C ARG A 108 -25.72 6.04 11.46
N GLU A 109 -25.94 6.60 10.26
CA GLU A 109 -27.22 7.24 9.89
C GLU A 109 -28.38 6.24 9.94
N ASN A 110 -28.20 5.04 9.37
CA ASN A 110 -29.22 3.99 9.38
C ASN A 110 -29.58 3.55 10.80
N ARG A 111 -28.60 3.51 11.72
CA ARG A 111 -28.85 3.17 13.13
C ARG A 111 -29.67 4.23 13.88
N LEU A 112 -29.68 5.48 13.41
CA LEU A 112 -30.45 6.59 13.98
C LEU A 112 -31.80 6.80 13.28
N SER A 113 -32.07 6.06 12.20
CA SER A 113 -33.32 6.11 11.45
C SER A 113 -34.47 5.43 12.20
N GLU A 114 -35.70 5.91 12.01
CA GLU A 114 -36.91 5.32 12.59
C GLU A 114 -37.19 3.91 12.06
N ASN A 115 -36.79 3.63 10.82
CA ASN A 115 -36.90 2.31 10.19
C ASN A 115 -35.51 1.89 9.66
N PRO A 116 -34.69 1.21 10.48
CA PRO A 116 -33.36 0.78 10.07
C PRO A 116 -33.45 -0.33 9.02
N CYS A 117 -32.78 -0.15 7.88
CA CYS A 117 -32.60 -1.18 6.87
C CYS A 117 -31.56 -2.22 7.32
N PRO A 118 -31.56 -3.43 6.72
CA PRO A 118 -30.51 -4.42 6.92
C PRO A 118 -29.12 -3.86 6.64
N SER A 119 -28.14 -4.17 7.49
CA SER A 119 -26.76 -3.65 7.39
C SER A 119 -26.10 -3.94 6.05
N LEU A 120 -26.34 -5.13 5.46
CA LEU A 120 -25.81 -5.49 4.14
C LEU A 120 -26.33 -4.58 3.02
N GLU A 121 -27.60 -4.18 3.08
CA GLU A 121 -28.21 -3.30 2.08
C GLU A 121 -27.63 -1.89 2.17
N VAL A 122 -27.43 -1.40 3.41
CA VAL A 122 -26.78 -0.11 3.65
C VAL A 122 -25.34 -0.10 3.16
N ILE A 123 -24.58 -1.16 3.43
CA ILE A 123 -23.20 -1.30 2.94
C ILE A 123 -23.18 -1.30 1.40
N TYR A 124 -24.05 -2.08 0.76
CA TYR A 124 -24.13 -2.16 -0.70
C TYR A 124 -24.44 -0.79 -1.34
N ASN A 125 -25.44 -0.09 -0.81
CA ASN A 125 -25.82 1.23 -1.30
C ASN A 125 -24.75 2.28 -1.03
N ALA A 126 -24.12 2.26 0.14
CA ALA A 126 -23.01 3.15 0.47
C ALA A 126 -21.82 2.93 -0.46
N SER A 127 -21.43 1.68 -0.73
CA SER A 127 -20.36 1.39 -1.69
C SER A 127 -20.72 1.81 -3.12
N LEU A 128 -21.99 1.70 -3.53
CA LEU A 128 -22.44 2.17 -4.85
C LEU A 128 -22.35 3.69 -5.00
N GLU A 129 -22.64 4.44 -3.93
CA GLU A 129 -22.65 5.90 -3.91
C GLU A 129 -21.27 6.49 -4.23
N VAL A 130 -20.19 5.88 -3.73
CA VAL A 130 -18.80 6.34 -3.93
C VAL A 130 -18.10 5.67 -5.11
N ARG A 131 -18.62 4.53 -5.61
CA ARG A 131 -17.96 3.73 -6.65
C ARG A 131 -17.63 4.52 -7.91
N SER A 132 -18.58 5.33 -8.39
CA SER A 132 -18.37 6.11 -9.62
C SER A 132 -17.23 7.11 -9.46
N SER A 133 -17.19 7.81 -8.33
CA SER A 133 -16.12 8.76 -7.98
C SER A 133 -14.75 8.09 -7.94
N ILE A 134 -14.64 6.93 -7.28
CA ILE A 134 -13.39 6.16 -7.19
C ILE A 134 -12.95 5.71 -8.59
N VAL A 135 -13.85 5.14 -9.39
CA VAL A 135 -13.51 4.70 -10.76
C VAL A 135 -13.03 5.86 -11.63
N TYR A 136 -13.65 7.03 -11.54
CA TYR A 136 -13.20 8.20 -12.28
C TYR A 136 -11.84 8.69 -11.78
N ALA A 137 -11.59 8.71 -10.47
CA ALA A 137 -10.29 9.06 -9.91
C ALA A 137 -9.19 8.14 -10.44
N THR A 138 -9.41 6.82 -10.41
CA THR A 138 -8.45 5.83 -10.91
C THR A 138 -8.18 5.96 -12.40
N ILE A 139 -9.21 6.21 -13.21
CA ILE A 139 -9.03 6.45 -14.64
C ILE A 139 -8.20 7.72 -14.87
N ILE A 140 -8.46 8.80 -14.13
CA ILE A 140 -7.71 10.05 -14.24
C ILE A 140 -6.25 9.83 -13.89
N VAL A 141 -5.96 9.14 -12.79
CA VAL A 141 -4.57 8.83 -12.39
C VAL A 141 -3.90 8.01 -13.50
N ALA A 142 -4.52 6.92 -13.96
CA ALA A 142 -3.99 6.11 -15.06
C ALA A 142 -3.69 6.94 -16.33
N LEU A 143 -4.60 7.86 -16.70
CA LEU A 143 -4.41 8.75 -17.85
C LEU A 143 -3.27 9.74 -17.67
N VAL A 144 -3.03 10.24 -16.45
CA VAL A 144 -1.90 11.13 -16.14
C VAL A 144 -0.56 10.40 -16.26
N PHE A 145 -0.53 9.10 -15.96
CA PHE A 145 0.68 8.27 -16.08
C PHE A 145 0.90 7.72 -17.49
N LEU A 146 -0.12 7.65 -18.34
CA LEU A 146 -0.01 7.14 -19.71
C LEU A 146 1.12 7.81 -20.53
N PRO A 147 1.30 9.16 -20.51
CA PRO A 147 2.40 9.83 -21.19
C PRO A 147 3.79 9.41 -20.70
N LEU A 148 3.94 9.07 -19.42
CA LEU A 148 5.24 8.66 -18.86
C LEU A 148 5.72 7.31 -19.42
N PHE A 149 4.79 6.43 -19.78
CA PHE A 149 5.13 5.18 -20.48
C PHE A 149 5.53 5.40 -21.94
N MET A 150 5.09 6.51 -22.56
CA MET A 150 5.44 6.87 -23.94
C MET A 150 6.71 7.71 -24.05
N LEU A 151 7.18 8.27 -22.93
CA LEU A 151 8.49 8.92 -22.82
C LEU A 151 9.59 7.85 -22.76
N THR A 152 9.81 7.17 -23.88
CA THR A 152 11.05 6.45 -24.15
C THR A 152 12.04 7.41 -24.81
N GLY A 153 12.95 7.94 -23.99
CA GLY A 153 14.10 8.75 -24.36
C GLY A 153 15.18 8.61 -23.32
#